data_AF-A0A971EFP8-F1
#
_entry.id   AF-A0A971EFP8-F1
#
_cell.length_a   1.000
_cell.length_b   1.000
_cell.length_c   1.000
_cell.angle_alpha   90.00
_cell.angle_beta   90.00
_cell.angle_gamma   90.00
#
_symmetry.space_group_name_H-M   'P 1'
#
loop_
_entity.id
_entity.type
_entity.pdbx_description
1 polymer ?
#
loop_
_entity_poly.entity_id
_entity_poly.type
_entity_poly.pdbx_seq_one_letter_code
_entity_poly.pdbx_strand_id
1 'polypeptide(L)'
;MNMVRKNLGMGLDILLSAAGTPAARAAENALLTRARSIYDLALKEDEMGNAWEAYHHYRQVIDLFGNPQTASAEARALISQALNNAAVILFENNHPEAARCLLERAVAVCPENATARANLGMIRS
;
A
#
# COMPACT_ATOMS: atom_id res chain seq x y z
N MET A 1 23.64 -5.12 48.68
CA MET A 1 22.35 -4.74 48.08
C MET A 1 22.60 -4.45 46.60
N ASN A 2 22.34 -5.42 45.72
CA ASN A 2 22.63 -5.32 44.28
C ASN A 2 21.42 -4.74 43.55
N MET A 3 21.56 -3.56 42.92
CA MET A 3 20.56 -3.03 42.00
C MET A 3 20.96 -3.35 40.56
N VAL A 4 20.32 -4.37 39.99
CA VAL A 4 20.39 -4.69 38.55
C VAL A 4 19.57 -3.63 37.81
N ARG A 5 20.25 -2.74 37.08
CA ARG A 5 19.61 -1.84 36.10
C ARG A 5 19.11 -2.69 34.94
N LYS A 6 17.79 -2.71 34.74
CA LYS A 6 17.13 -3.46 33.66
C LYS A 6 17.45 -2.81 32.30
N ASN A 7 18.11 -3.56 31.41
CA ASN A 7 18.37 -3.21 30.01
C ASN A 7 17.05 -3.17 29.20
N LEU A 8 16.29 -2.08 29.29
CA LEU A 8 15.02 -1.91 28.58
C LEU A 8 15.17 -1.34 27.14
N GLY A 9 16.39 -1.06 26.66
CA GLY A 9 16.63 -0.49 25.33
C GLY A 9 16.97 -1.48 24.21
N MET A 10 17.44 -2.70 24.54
CA MET A 10 18.00 -3.62 23.53
C MET A 10 16.95 -4.25 22.60
N GLY A 11 15.70 -4.38 23.05
CA GLY A 11 14.65 -5.05 22.26
C GLY A 11 14.21 -4.25 21.03
N LEU A 12 14.23 -2.92 21.11
CA LEU A 12 13.83 -2.05 20.00
C LEU A 12 14.92 -2.01 18.92
N ASP A 13 16.20 -1.93 19.33
CA ASP A 13 17.34 -1.95 18.41
C ASP A 13 17.48 -3.28 17.67
N ILE A 14 17.11 -4.41 18.29
CA ILE A 14 17.11 -5.73 17.62
C ILE A 14 15.99 -5.80 16.57
N LEU A 15 14.81 -5.23 16.86
CA LEU A 15 13.70 -5.18 15.91
C LEU A 15 13.96 -4.18 14.76
N LEU A 16 14.59 -3.04 15.05
CA LEU A 16 15.08 -2.12 14.01
C LEU A 16 16.23 -2.74 13.19
N SER A 17 17.13 -3.48 13.83
CA SER A 17 18.21 -4.22 13.16
C SER A 17 17.67 -5.28 12.21
N ALA A 18 16.57 -5.95 12.56
CA ALA A 18 15.92 -6.96 11.74
C ALA A 18 15.36 -6.39 10.41
N ALA A 19 14.83 -5.16 10.43
CA ALA A 19 14.27 -4.49 9.24
C ALA A 19 15.32 -4.20 8.15
N GLY A 20 16.60 -4.10 8.52
CA GLY A 20 17.72 -3.90 7.59
C GLY A 20 18.37 -5.18 7.08
N THR A 21 17.91 -6.36 7.53
CA THR A 21 18.58 -7.62 7.19
C THR A 21 18.42 -7.96 5.70
N PRO A 22 19.43 -8.57 5.06
CA PRO A 22 19.30 -9.08 3.70
C PRO A 22 18.09 -10.00 3.51
N ALA A 23 17.72 -10.77 4.53
CA ALA A 23 16.56 -11.65 4.52
C ALA A 23 15.22 -10.87 4.48
N ALA A 24 15.06 -9.82 5.30
CA ALA A 24 13.86 -8.98 5.28
C ALA A 24 13.70 -8.25 3.93
N ARG A 25 14.81 -7.73 3.39
CA ARG A 25 14.82 -7.08 2.06
C ARG A 25 14.50 -8.06 0.93
N ALA A 26 15.02 -9.28 0.99
CA ALA A 26 14.70 -10.33 0.02
C ALA A 26 13.22 -10.73 0.07
N ALA A 27 12.65 -10.86 1.28
CA ALA A 27 11.23 -11.14 1.47
C ALA A 27 10.35 -10.01 0.93
N GLU A 28 10.70 -8.75 1.21
CA GLU A 28 10.00 -7.60 0.65
C GLU A 28 10.09 -7.54 -0.87
N ASN A 29 11.26 -7.79 -1.46
CA ASN A 29 11.42 -7.84 -2.91
C ASN A 29 10.55 -8.93 -3.57
N ALA A 30 10.43 -10.09 -2.92
CA ALA A 30 9.53 -11.16 -3.38
C ALA A 30 8.06 -10.72 -3.31
N LEU A 31 7.65 -10.04 -2.22
CA LEU A 31 6.32 -9.44 -2.12
C LEU A 31 6.07 -8.39 -3.20
N LEU A 32 7.03 -7.51 -3.45
CA LEU A 32 6.94 -6.47 -4.47
C LEU A 32 6.81 -7.07 -5.88
N THR A 33 7.56 -8.13 -6.17
CA THR A 33 7.47 -8.85 -7.45
C THR A 33 6.08 -9.46 -7.63
N ARG A 34 5.55 -10.12 -6.59
CA ARG A 34 4.20 -10.68 -6.61
C ARG A 34 3.13 -9.59 -6.75
N ALA A 35 3.26 -8.50 -5.99
CA ALA A 35 2.35 -7.37 -6.03
C ALA A 35 2.30 -6.73 -7.41
N ARG A 36 3.45 -6.57 -8.07
CA ARG A 36 3.53 -6.05 -9.44
C ARG A 36 2.79 -6.96 -10.42
N SER A 37 2.99 -8.28 -10.33
CA SER A 37 2.27 -9.23 -11.18
C SER A 37 0.76 -9.16 -11.00
N ILE A 38 0.27 -8.97 -9.77
CA ILE A 38 -1.18 -8.82 -9.50
C ILE A 38 -1.68 -7.46 -10.01
N TYR A 39 -0.90 -6.39 -9.83
CA TYR A 39 -1.23 -5.07 -10.34
C TYR A 39 -1.33 -5.04 -11.87
N ASP A 40 -0.39 -5.68 -12.57
CA ASP A 40 -0.42 -5.79 -14.04
C ASP A 40 -1.63 -6.60 -14.53
N LEU A 41 -2.07 -7.60 -13.76
CA LEU A 41 -3.32 -8.31 -14.02
C LEU A 41 -4.54 -7.42 -13.79
N ALA A 42 -4.55 -6.65 -12.70
CA ALA A 42 -5.62 -5.70 -12.40
C ALA A 42 -5.81 -4.68 -13.54
N LEU A 43 -4.72 -4.13 -14.07
CA LEU A 43 -4.74 -3.21 -15.21
C LEU A 43 -5.37 -3.86 -16.46
N LYS A 44 -5.02 -5.12 -16.76
CA LYS A 44 -5.59 -5.83 -17.90
C LYS A 44 -7.09 -6.07 -17.75
N GLU A 45 -7.53 -6.47 -16.56
CA GLU A 45 -8.96 -6.65 -16.27
C GLU A 45 -9.73 -5.32 -16.41
N ASP A 46 -9.14 -4.21 -15.94
CA ASP A 46 -9.70 -2.87 -16.05
C ASP A 46 -9.84 -2.43 -17.52
N GLU A 47 -8.79 -2.63 -18.32
CA GLU A 47 -8.78 -2.39 -19.77
C GLU A 47 -9.81 -3.25 -20.52
N MET A 48 -10.11 -4.45 -20.02
CA MET A 48 -11.16 -5.34 -20.57
C MET A 48 -12.57 -4.96 -20.11
N GLY A 49 -12.71 -3.99 -19.21
CA GLY A 49 -14.00 -3.57 -18.63
C GLY A 49 -14.48 -4.45 -17.48
N ASN A 50 -13.66 -5.38 -16.98
CA ASN A 50 -13.97 -6.23 -15.84
C ASN A 50 -13.64 -5.50 -14.53
N ALA A 51 -14.38 -4.41 -14.27
CA ALA A 51 -14.05 -3.46 -13.21
C ALA A 51 -14.00 -4.10 -11.80
N TRP A 52 -14.87 -5.07 -11.51
CA TRP A 52 -14.90 -5.72 -10.19
C TRP A 52 -13.77 -6.72 -9.98
N GLU A 53 -13.38 -7.44 -11.03
CA GLU A 53 -12.17 -8.27 -11.05
C GLU A 53 -10.92 -7.41 -10.90
N ALA A 54 -10.82 -6.30 -11.62
CA ALA A 54 -9.73 -5.34 -11.47
C ALA A 54 -9.65 -4.80 -10.03
N TYR A 55 -10.78 -4.38 -9.48
CA TYR A 55 -10.90 -3.93 -8.09
C TYR A 55 -10.42 -4.99 -7.08
N HIS A 56 -10.82 -6.25 -7.28
CA HIS A 56 -10.38 -7.36 -6.45
C HIS A 56 -8.86 -7.53 -6.48
N HIS A 57 -8.24 -7.48 -7.67
CA HIS A 57 -6.79 -7.58 -7.80
C HIS A 57 -6.06 -6.37 -7.20
N TYR A 58 -6.55 -5.13 -7.38
CA TYR A 58 -5.98 -3.96 -6.70
C TYR A 58 -6.05 -4.11 -5.18
N ARG A 59 -7.14 -4.66 -4.63
CA ARG A 59 -7.23 -4.95 -3.20
C ARG A 59 -6.22 -5.99 -2.73
N GLN A 60 -5.98 -7.05 -3.51
CA GLN A 60 -4.94 -8.03 -3.19
C GLN A 60 -3.55 -7.40 -3.10
N VAL A 61 -3.23 -6.43 -3.98
CA VAL A 61 -1.96 -5.68 -3.88
C VAL A 61 -1.88 -4.93 -2.55
N ILE A 62 -2.96 -4.29 -2.13
CA ILE A 62 -3.00 -3.53 -0.87
C ILE A 62 -2.84 -4.47 0.33
N ASP A 63 -3.55 -5.59 0.33
CA ASP A 63 -3.60 -6.53 1.45
C ASP A 63 -2.30 -7.35 1.60
N LEU A 64 -1.49 -7.46 0.53
CA LEU A 64 -0.15 -8.08 0.59
C LEU A 64 0.80 -7.33 1.54
N PHE A 65 0.62 -6.02 1.69
CA PHE A 65 1.46 -5.19 2.55
C PHE A 65 0.68 -4.84 3.82
N GLY A 66 0.83 -5.64 4.87
CA GLY A 66 0.08 -5.48 6.12
C GLY A 66 0.17 -4.08 6.73
N ASN A 67 1.35 -3.46 6.73
CA ASN A 67 1.53 -2.04 7.05
C ASN A 67 2.26 -1.32 5.90
N PRO A 68 1.55 -0.58 5.04
CA PRO A 68 2.17 0.14 3.93
C PRO A 68 3.21 1.18 4.34
N GLN A 69 3.12 1.77 5.55
CA GLN A 69 4.03 2.84 5.97
C GLN A 69 5.45 2.34 6.29
N THR A 70 5.59 1.07 6.60
CA THR A 70 6.90 0.43 6.86
C THR A 70 7.52 -0.14 5.59
N ALA A 71 6.81 -0.10 4.47
CA ALA A 71 7.30 -0.63 3.21
C ALA A 71 8.27 0.36 2.53
N SER A 72 9.13 -0.19 1.68
CA SER A 72 10.01 0.52 0.76
C SER A 72 9.26 1.57 -0.07
N ALA A 73 9.99 2.58 -0.56
CA ALA A 73 9.41 3.64 -1.37
C ALA A 73 8.71 3.09 -2.64
N GLU A 74 9.30 2.07 -3.26
CA GLU A 74 8.73 1.41 -4.44
C GLU A 74 7.40 0.69 -4.12
N ALA A 75 7.36 -0.05 -3.01
CA ALA A 75 6.13 -0.69 -2.55
C ALA A 75 5.06 0.34 -2.20
N ARG A 76 5.41 1.43 -1.51
CA ARG A 76 4.47 2.52 -1.19
C ARG A 76 3.89 3.18 -2.44
N ALA A 77 4.71 3.40 -3.47
CA ALA A 77 4.25 3.93 -4.74
C ALA A 77 3.24 2.98 -5.41
N LEU A 78 3.54 1.68 -5.47
CA LEU A 78 2.65 0.67 -6.07
C LEU A 78 1.33 0.54 -5.28
N ILE A 79 1.39 0.50 -3.95
CA ILE A 79 0.20 0.46 -3.09
C ILE A 79 -0.67 1.71 -3.30
N SER A 80 -0.06 2.89 -3.40
CA SER A 80 -0.77 4.14 -3.66
C SER A 80 -1.45 4.14 -5.02
N GLN A 81 -0.81 3.59 -6.06
CA GLN A 81 -1.42 3.43 -7.38
C GLN A 81 -2.61 2.45 -7.34
N ALA A 82 -2.47 1.30 -6.67
CA ALA A 82 -3.55 0.35 -6.50
C ALA A 82 -4.75 0.93 -5.73
N LEU A 83 -4.49 1.69 -4.66
CA LEU A 83 -5.52 2.42 -3.91
C LEU A 83 -6.24 3.44 -4.78
N ASN A 84 -5.50 4.19 -5.60
CA ASN A 84 -6.07 5.17 -6.52
C ASN A 84 -7.00 4.50 -7.54
N ASN A 85 -6.55 3.44 -8.21
CA ASN A 85 -7.34 2.80 -9.27
C ASN A 85 -8.57 2.09 -8.69
N ALA A 86 -8.42 1.41 -7.54
CA ALA A 86 -9.56 0.85 -6.82
C ALA A 86 -10.58 1.92 -6.41
N ALA A 87 -10.12 3.14 -6.07
CA ALA A 87 -11.02 4.24 -5.75
C ALA A 87 -11.78 4.76 -6.98
N VAL A 88 -11.12 4.85 -8.14
CA VAL A 88 -11.77 5.26 -9.40
C VAL A 88 -12.91 4.29 -9.72
N ILE A 89 -12.66 2.98 -9.67
CA ILE A 89 -13.69 1.96 -9.90
C ILE A 89 -14.86 2.13 -8.93
N LEU A 90 -14.60 2.33 -7.63
CA LEU A 90 -15.66 2.56 -6.65
C LEU A 90 -16.46 3.84 -6.94
N PHE A 91 -15.79 4.91 -7.35
CA PHE A 91 -16.45 6.17 -7.68
C PHE A 91 -17.38 6.01 -8.89
N GLU A 92 -16.90 5.39 -9.97
CA GLU A 92 -17.68 5.10 -11.18
C GLU A 92 -18.87 4.18 -10.91
N ASN A 93 -18.77 3.33 -9.89
CA ASN A 93 -19.84 2.43 -9.46
C ASN A 93 -20.70 3.00 -8.31
N ASN A 94 -20.79 4.33 -8.17
CA ASN A 94 -21.64 5.02 -7.19
C ASN A 94 -21.30 4.73 -5.71
N HIS A 95 -20.02 4.49 -5.41
CA HIS A 95 -19.52 4.35 -4.04
C HIS A 95 -18.52 5.47 -3.66
N PRO A 96 -18.92 6.76 -3.72
CA PRO A 96 -18.00 7.89 -3.57
C PRO A 96 -17.33 7.98 -2.19
N GLU A 97 -18.03 7.61 -1.12
CA GLU A 97 -17.44 7.63 0.23
C GLU A 97 -16.33 6.58 0.39
N ALA A 98 -16.54 5.38 -0.16
CA ALA A 98 -15.53 4.34 -0.15
C ALA A 98 -14.33 4.72 -1.03
N ALA A 99 -14.58 5.33 -2.20
CA ALA A 99 -13.55 5.89 -3.06
C ALA A 99 -12.72 6.96 -2.32
N ARG A 100 -13.37 7.91 -1.63
CA ARG A 100 -12.72 8.93 -0.82
C ARG A 100 -11.78 8.32 0.22
N CYS A 101 -12.25 7.33 0.98
CA CYS A 101 -11.43 6.64 1.98
C CYS A 101 -10.18 5.98 1.35
N LEU A 102 -10.30 5.38 0.16
CA LEU A 102 -9.14 4.80 -0.53
C LEU A 102 -8.16 5.86 -1.02
N LEU A 103 -8.63 6.99 -1.54
CA LEU A 103 -7.77 8.09 -1.98
C LEU A 103 -7.05 8.77 -0.82
N GLU A 104 -7.70 8.94 0.33
CA GLU A 104 -7.06 9.43 1.55
C GLU A 104 -5.91 8.52 1.97
N ARG A 105 -6.13 7.20 1.92
CA ARG A 105 -5.06 6.23 2.15
C ARG A 105 -3.96 6.30 1.09
N ALA A 106 -4.30 6.48 -0.19
CA ALA A 106 -3.33 6.56 -1.29
C ALA A 106 -2.35 7.72 -1.07
N VAL A 107 -2.87 8.88 -0.69
CA VAL A 107 -2.09 10.09 -0.39
C VAL A 107 -1.31 9.93 0.91
N ALA A 108 -1.86 9.27 1.92
CA ALA A 108 -1.15 9.01 3.18
C ALA A 108 0.05 8.07 2.99
N VAL A 109 -0.05 7.07 2.10
CA VAL A 109 1.03 6.10 1.83
C VAL A 109 2.11 6.68 0.91
N CYS A 110 1.71 7.41 -0.12
CA CYS A 110 2.62 8.08 -1.07
C CYS A 110 2.10 9.49 -1.36
N PRO A 111 2.54 10.49 -0.58
CA PRO A 111 2.16 11.89 -0.77
C PRO A 111 2.50 12.42 -2.16
N GLU A 112 3.49 11.84 -2.85
CA GLU A 112 3.98 12.22 -4.16
C GLU A 112 3.06 11.77 -5.31
N ASN A 113 2.07 10.90 -5.06
CA ASN A 113 1.11 10.47 -6.07
C ASN A 113 0.15 11.61 -6.45
N ALA A 114 0.55 12.37 -7.48
CA ALA A 114 -0.22 13.52 -7.96
C ALA A 114 -1.62 13.15 -8.44
N THR A 115 -1.79 11.98 -9.07
CA THR A 115 -3.10 11.50 -9.55
C THR A 115 -4.05 11.23 -8.39
N ALA A 116 -3.59 10.54 -7.33
CA ALA A 116 -4.40 10.29 -6.16
C ALA A 116 -4.84 11.60 -5.46
N ARG A 117 -3.94 12.59 -5.38
CA ARG A 117 -4.27 13.92 -4.84
C ARG A 117 -5.30 14.65 -5.68
N ALA A 118 -5.16 14.61 -7.01
CA ALA A 118 -6.10 15.24 -7.94
C ALA A 118 -7.48 14.59 -7.80
N ASN A 119 -7.56 13.26 -7.81
CA ASN A 119 -8.80 12.51 -7.63
C ASN A 119 -9.46 12.82 -6.26
N LEU A 120 -8.66 12.89 -5.19
CA LEU A 120 -9.17 13.27 -3.87
C LEU A 120 -9.73 14.69 -3.85
N GLY A 121 -9.08 15.61 -4.56
CA GLY A 121 -9.56 16.97 -4.75
C GLY A 121 -10.92 17.01 -5.46
N MET A 122 -11.08 16.24 -6.53
CA MET A 122 -12.33 16.16 -7.31
C MET A 122 -13.48 15.53 -6.51
N ILE A 123 -13.23 14.53 -5.68
CA ILE A 123 -14.28 13.93 -4.84
C ILE A 123 -14.72 14.87 -3.71
N ARG A 124 -13.85 15.78 -3.27
CA ARG A 124 -14.13 16.72 -2.17
C ARG A 124 -14.75 18.04 -2.64
N SER A 125 -14.65 18.37 -3.93
CA SER A 125 -15.21 19.60 -4.52
C SER A 125 -16.71 19.46 -4.78
#